data_AF-A0A665W1Q6-F1
#
_entry.id   AF-A0A665W1Q6-F1
#
_cell.length_a   1.000
_cell.length_b   1.000
_cell.length_c   1.000
_cell.angle_alpha   90.00
_cell.angle_beta   90.00
_cell.angle_gamma   90.00
#
_symmetry.space_group_name_H-M   'P 1'
#
loop_
_entity.id
_entity.type
_entity.pdbx_description
1 polymer ?
#
loop_
_entity_poly.entity_id
_entity_poly.type
_entity_poly.pdbx_seq_one_letter_code
_entity_poly.pdbx_strand_id
1 'polypeptide(L)'
;MSQNSSTLLLVVLTICVQLCQAHDFLGRCSCPKTIKFIKGNISDFQVLEKRPGCDKTELIVTMEGKDSSTEKICMNTKGKMARAFLRCWEKINKDGNRKKECIDKNRKAVSTYTRGRPGWEEKLV
;
A
#
# COMPACT_ATOMS: atom_id res chain seq x y z
N MET A 1 36.58 18.82 40.08
CA MET A 1 35.95 19.35 38.85
C MET A 1 35.65 18.22 37.85
N SER A 2 34.89 17.18 38.23
CA SER A 2 34.67 15.99 37.38
C SER A 2 33.22 15.52 37.28
N GLN A 3 32.30 16.14 38.04
CA GLN A 3 30.90 15.69 38.11
C GLN A 3 30.08 16.23 36.92
N ASN A 4 30.41 17.44 36.47
CA ASN A 4 29.68 18.20 35.46
C ASN A 4 29.88 17.65 34.04
N SER A 5 31.03 17.03 33.78
CA SER A 5 31.37 16.44 32.48
C SER A 5 30.58 15.14 32.23
N SER A 6 30.47 14.31 33.27
CA SER A 6 29.72 13.05 33.21
C SER A 6 28.22 13.28 33.03
N THR A 7 27.66 14.28 33.72
CA THR A 7 26.24 14.63 33.58
C THR A 7 25.90 15.21 32.21
N LEU A 8 26.77 16.05 31.63
CA LEU A 8 26.60 16.57 30.28
C LEU A 8 26.58 15.45 29.23
N LEU A 9 27.48 14.48 29.34
CA LEU A 9 27.53 13.33 28.42
C LEU A 9 26.25 12.48 28.48
N LEU A 10 25.71 12.24 29.66
CA LEU A 10 24.45 11.50 29.84
C LEU A 10 23.24 12.24 29.26
N VAL A 11 23.20 13.57 29.42
CA VAL A 11 22.14 14.41 28.83
C VAL A 11 22.22 14.41 27.30
N VAL A 12 23.42 14.52 26.73
CA VAL A 12 23.61 14.44 25.27
C VAL A 12 23.19 13.08 24.75
N LEU A 13 23.56 11.99 25.42
CA LEU A 13 23.14 10.63 25.05
C LEU A 13 21.63 10.45 25.06
N THR A 14 20.94 10.94 26.10
CA THR A 14 19.47 10.82 26.19
C THR A 14 18.77 11.66 25.12
N ILE A 15 19.24 12.87 24.85
CA ILE A 15 18.72 13.70 23.75
C ILE A 15 18.99 13.04 22.40
N CYS A 16 20.18 12.47 22.17
CA CYS A 16 20.50 11.73 20.95
C CYS A 16 19.60 10.52 20.75
N VAL A 17 19.32 9.73 21.80
CA VAL A 17 18.41 8.57 21.69
C VAL A 17 16.98 9.02 21.37
N GLN A 18 16.49 10.09 22.00
CA GLN A 18 15.18 10.68 21.70
C GLN A 18 15.11 11.21 20.25
N LEU A 19 16.16 11.88 19.78
CA LEU A 19 16.25 12.35 18.39
C LEU A 19 16.35 11.21 17.38
N CYS A 20 17.13 10.16 17.68
CA CYS A 20 17.25 8.98 16.83
C CYS A 20 15.91 8.24 16.74
N GLN A 21 15.18 8.09 17.85
CA GLN A 21 13.83 7.51 17.81
C GLN A 21 12.84 8.34 16.98
N ALA A 22 13.01 9.66 16.94
CA ALA A 22 12.23 10.52 16.04
C ALA A 22 12.68 10.42 14.57
N HIS A 23 13.96 10.12 14.31
CA HIS A 23 14.55 10.01 12.97
C HIS A 23 14.38 8.62 12.33
N ASP A 24 14.15 7.57 13.14
CA ASP A 24 13.77 6.21 12.71
C ASP A 24 12.35 6.10 12.12
N PHE A 25 11.76 7.25 11.76
CA PHE A 25 10.53 7.38 10.99
C PHE A 25 10.81 7.92 9.58
N LEU A 26 11.98 7.65 9.00
CA LEU A 26 12.18 7.74 7.55
C LEU A 26 11.18 6.80 6.85
N GLY A 27 10.03 7.34 6.45
CA GLY A 27 9.24 6.80 5.34
C GLY A 27 8.61 5.42 5.56
N ARG A 28 7.92 5.14 6.67
CA ARG A 28 7.15 3.89 6.82
C ARG A 28 5.88 3.89 5.95
N CYS A 29 6.07 3.70 4.64
CA CYS A 29 4.98 3.31 3.74
C CYS A 29 4.36 1.99 4.23
N SER A 30 3.03 1.88 4.17
CA SER A 30 2.33 0.69 4.63
C SER A 30 2.65 -0.55 3.76
N CYS A 31 3.14 -0.32 2.55
CA CYS A 31 3.47 -1.32 1.54
C CYS A 31 4.96 -1.30 1.18
N PRO A 32 5.81 -2.12 1.82
CA PRO A 32 7.22 -2.24 1.44
C PRO A 32 7.40 -2.94 0.09
N LYS A 33 6.50 -3.87 -0.25
CA LYS A 33 6.45 -4.58 -1.53
C LYS A 33 5.16 -4.26 -2.26
N THR A 34 5.25 -4.08 -3.57
CA THR A 34 4.08 -3.82 -4.42
C THR A 34 4.07 -4.76 -5.61
N ILE A 35 2.90 -5.26 -5.98
CA ILE A 35 2.72 -6.12 -7.15
C ILE A 35 2.00 -5.38 -8.27
N LYS A 36 2.26 -5.80 -9.51
CA LYS A 36 1.73 -5.13 -10.71
C LYS A 36 0.34 -5.60 -11.11
N PHE A 37 0.00 -6.84 -10.78
CA PHE A 37 -1.23 -7.50 -11.20
C PHE A 37 -1.71 -8.47 -10.13
N ILE A 38 -3.03 -8.54 -9.97
CA ILE A 38 -3.72 -9.46 -9.06
C ILE A 38 -4.76 -10.23 -9.86
N LYS A 39 -4.82 -11.55 -9.64
CA LYS A 39 -5.82 -12.45 -10.23
C LYS A 39 -6.63 -13.06 -9.09
N GLY A 40 -7.93 -12.81 -9.06
CA GLY A 40 -8.84 -13.38 -8.05
C GLY A 40 -9.97 -12.44 -7.66
N ASN A 41 -10.74 -12.83 -6.64
CA ASN A 41 -11.85 -12.03 -6.13
C ASN A 41 -11.33 -10.95 -5.17
N ILE A 42 -11.63 -9.71 -5.52
CA ILE A 42 -11.34 -8.54 -4.71
C ILE A 42 -12.60 -8.23 -3.91
N SER A 43 -12.49 -8.17 -2.59
CA SER A 43 -13.60 -7.87 -1.69
C SER A 43 -13.65 -6.39 -1.29
N ASP A 44 -12.48 -5.78 -1.08
CA ASP A 44 -12.38 -4.34 -0.78
C ASP A 44 -11.07 -3.74 -1.31
N PHE A 45 -10.96 -2.42 -1.31
CA PHE A 45 -9.68 -1.74 -1.51
C PHE A 45 -9.58 -0.45 -0.68
N GLN A 46 -8.36 -0.01 -0.41
CA GLN A 46 -8.04 1.20 0.30
C GLN A 46 -6.97 1.98 -0.46
N VAL A 47 -7.19 3.28 -0.61
CA VAL A 47 -6.23 4.21 -1.20
C VAL A 47 -5.67 5.06 -0.09
N LEU A 48 -4.36 4.97 0.14
CA LEU A 48 -3.64 5.83 1.07
C LEU A 48 -2.93 6.90 0.24
N GLU A 49 -3.33 8.15 0.43
CA GLU A 49 -2.68 9.28 -0.24
C GLU A 49 -1.31 9.58 0.38
N LYS A 50 -0.50 10.37 -0.32
CA LYS A 50 0.82 10.81 0.13
C LYS A 50 0.73 11.40 1.55
N ARG A 51 1.58 10.92 2.45
CA ARG A 51 1.64 11.33 3.86
C ARG A 51 3.05 11.80 4.23
N PRO A 52 3.23 12.57 5.31
CA PRO A 52 4.58 12.97 5.77
C PRO A 52 5.50 11.77 6.04
N GLY A 53 4.94 10.59 6.35
CA GLY A 53 5.67 9.33 6.49
C GLY A 53 5.70 8.43 5.25
N CYS A 54 5.14 8.83 4.10
CA CYS A 54 5.25 8.09 2.85
C CYS A 54 4.99 9.02 1.65
N ASP A 55 6.02 9.23 0.84
CA ASP A 55 6.01 10.13 -0.31
C ASP A 55 5.10 9.66 -1.48
N LYS A 56 4.57 8.44 -1.40
CA LYS A 56 3.87 7.74 -2.48
C LYS A 56 2.42 7.47 -2.10
N THR A 57 1.52 7.55 -3.07
CA THR A 57 0.17 7.00 -2.94
C THR A 57 0.25 5.47 -2.97
N GLU A 58 -0.39 4.82 -2.02
CA GLU A 58 -0.45 3.37 -1.89
C GLU A 58 -1.87 2.89 -2.17
N LEU A 59 -1.98 1.79 -2.93
CA LEU A 59 -3.25 1.12 -3.19
C LEU A 59 -3.18 -0.27 -2.56
N ILE A 60 -3.99 -0.51 -1.53
CA ILE A 60 -4.09 -1.80 -0.85
C ILE A 60 -5.40 -2.43 -1.29
N VAL A 61 -5.35 -3.67 -1.72
CA VAL A 61 -6.52 -4.43 -2.17
C VAL A 61 -6.69 -5.62 -1.24
N THR A 62 -7.90 -5.78 -0.73
CA THR A 62 -8.28 -6.95 0.07
C THR A 62 -8.85 -8.00 -0.88
N MET A 63 -8.24 -9.17 -0.91
CA MET A 63 -8.69 -10.32 -1.65
C MET A 63 -9.38 -11.30 -0.71
N GLU A 64 -10.45 -11.92 -1.20
CA GLU A 64 -11.16 -12.98 -0.48
C GLU A 64 -10.70 -14.33 -1.03
N GLY A 65 -10.05 -15.10 -0.16
CA GLY A 65 -9.58 -16.46 -0.43
C GLY A 65 -10.71 -17.49 -0.32
N LYS A 66 -10.42 -18.74 -0.72
CA LYS A 66 -11.39 -19.84 -0.68
C LYS A 66 -11.86 -20.19 0.74
N ASP A 67 -10.99 -20.02 1.73
CA ASP A 67 -11.27 -20.40 3.12
C ASP A 67 -11.78 -19.23 3.98
N SER A 68 -12.46 -18.25 3.35
CA SER A 68 -12.87 -16.98 4.00
C SER A 68 -11.69 -16.15 4.56
N SER A 69 -10.45 -16.50 4.19
CA SER A 69 -9.28 -15.71 4.55
C SER A 69 -9.23 -14.45 3.71
N THR A 70 -9.10 -13.30 4.35
CA THR A 70 -8.88 -12.02 3.65
C THR A 70 -7.39 -11.71 3.58
N GLU A 71 -6.84 -11.66 2.37
CA GLU A 71 -5.45 -11.28 2.16
C GLU A 71 -5.35 -9.82 1.70
N LYS A 72 -4.51 -9.02 2.36
CA LYS A 72 -4.26 -7.63 1.96
C LYS A 72 -3.02 -7.56 1.08
N ILE A 73 -3.20 -7.04 -0.12
CA ILE A 73 -2.16 -7.00 -1.13
C ILE A 73 -1.94 -5.57 -1.62
N CYS A 74 -0.68 -5.17 -1.63
CA CYS A 74 -0.27 -3.85 -2.07
C CYS A 74 -0.03 -3.81 -3.58
N MET A 75 -0.74 -2.92 -4.26
CA MET A 75 -0.60 -2.70 -5.71
C MET A 75 0.34 -1.54 -6.03
N ASN A 76 1.08 -1.71 -7.12
CA ASN A 76 1.93 -0.67 -7.66
C ASN A 76 1.10 0.37 -8.44
N THR A 77 1.03 1.59 -7.93
CA THR A 77 0.24 2.70 -8.51
C THR A 77 0.68 3.14 -9.90
N LYS A 78 1.88 2.76 -10.37
CA LYS A 78 2.33 2.98 -11.76
C LYS A 78 1.73 1.96 -12.75
N GLY A 79 1.20 0.84 -12.25
CA GLY A 79 0.59 -0.22 -13.06
C GLY A 79 -0.68 0.24 -13.79
N LYS A 80 -1.06 -0.44 -14.89
CA LYS A 80 -2.32 -0.17 -15.60
C LYS A 80 -3.55 -0.45 -14.71
N MET A 81 -3.51 -1.56 -13.99
CA MET A 81 -4.60 -1.99 -13.11
C MET A 81 -4.80 -1.04 -11.92
N ALA A 82 -3.72 -0.66 -11.24
CA ALA A 82 -3.80 0.30 -10.14
C ALA A 82 -4.31 1.69 -10.60
N ARG A 83 -3.86 2.17 -11.77
CA ARG A 83 -4.39 3.42 -12.35
C ARG A 83 -5.89 3.34 -12.65
N ALA A 84 -6.40 2.18 -13.05
CA ALA A 84 -7.84 2.00 -13.27
C ALA A 84 -8.62 2.11 -11.95
N PHE A 85 -8.11 1.52 -10.86
CA PHE A 85 -8.67 1.70 -9.52
C PHE A 85 -8.66 3.16 -9.09
N LEU A 86 -7.53 3.84 -9.18
CA LEU A 86 -7.40 5.25 -8.79
C LEU A 86 -8.33 6.17 -9.59
N ARG A 87 -8.40 6.00 -10.92
CA ARG A 87 -9.33 6.78 -11.75
C ARG A 87 -10.79 6.52 -11.40
N CYS A 88 -11.14 5.29 -11.05
CA CYS A 88 -12.50 4.99 -10.61
C CYS A 88 -12.78 5.61 -9.23
N TRP A 89 -11.82 5.53 -8.32
CA TRP A 89 -11.87 6.12 -6.99
C TRP A 89 -12.11 7.63 -7.04
N GLU A 90 -11.39 8.34 -7.92
CA GLU A 90 -11.61 9.77 -8.18
C GLU A 90 -13.01 10.03 -8.77
N LYS A 91 -13.48 9.19 -9.70
CA LYS A 91 -14.81 9.33 -10.31
C LYS A 91 -15.97 9.18 -9.33
N ILE A 92 -15.81 8.36 -8.30
CA ILE A 92 -16.81 8.20 -7.24
C ILE A 92 -16.60 9.20 -6.10
N ASN A 93 -15.81 10.25 -6.31
CA ASN A 93 -15.49 11.28 -5.32
C ASN A 93 -14.92 10.69 -4.01
N LYS A 94 -14.14 9.61 -4.12
CA LYS A 94 -13.56 8.89 -2.97
C LYS A 94 -14.61 8.37 -1.96
N ASP A 95 -15.84 8.11 -2.42
CA ASP A 95 -16.91 7.58 -1.59
C ASP A 95 -16.69 6.10 -1.26
N GLY A 96 -16.50 5.82 0.03
CA GLY A 96 -16.31 4.47 0.55
C GLY A 96 -17.48 3.51 0.28
N ASN A 97 -18.71 4.04 0.20
CA ASN A 97 -19.91 3.21 -0.04
C ASN A 97 -19.97 2.70 -1.49
N ARG A 98 -19.34 3.43 -2.41
CA ARG A 98 -19.36 3.15 -3.86
C ARG A 98 -18.15 2.36 -4.34
N LYS A 99 -17.27 1.91 -3.44
CA LYS A 99 -16.08 1.09 -3.77
C LYS A 99 -16.41 -0.14 -4.62
N LYS A 100 -17.54 -0.80 -4.35
CA LYS A 100 -17.99 -2.00 -5.07
C LYS A 100 -18.12 -1.75 -6.58
N GLU A 101 -18.54 -0.56 -7.01
CA GLU A 101 -18.62 -0.20 -8.43
C GLU A 101 -17.25 -0.27 -9.12
N CYS A 102 -16.20 0.20 -8.44
CA CYS A 102 -14.84 0.18 -8.95
C CYS A 102 -14.23 -1.22 -8.99
N ILE A 103 -14.57 -2.05 -8.01
CA ILE A 103 -14.17 -3.45 -7.95
C ILE A 103 -14.82 -4.22 -9.11
N ASP A 104 -16.12 -4.08 -9.30
CA ASP A 104 -16.86 -4.76 -10.37
C ASP A 104 -16.39 -4.36 -11.77
N LYS A 105 -16.09 -3.07 -11.96
CA LYS A 105 -15.54 -2.57 -13.22
C LYS A 105 -14.16 -3.17 -13.52
N ASN A 106 -13.30 -3.31 -12.52
CA ASN A 106 -12.00 -3.96 -12.68
C ASN A 106 -12.16 -5.46 -12.97
N ARG A 107 -13.08 -6.15 -12.29
CA ARG A 107 -13.36 -7.57 -12.53
C ARG A 107 -13.75 -7.86 -13.98
N LYS A 108 -14.59 -7.02 -14.58
CA LYS A 108 -14.97 -7.12 -16.01
C LYS A 108 -13.79 -6.86 -16.96
N ALA A 109 -12.91 -5.93 -16.62
CA ALA A 109 -11.71 -5.65 -17.43
C ALA A 109 -10.71 -6.81 -17.38
N VAL A 110 -10.50 -7.41 -16.20
CA VAL A 110 -9.63 -8.58 -16.02
C VAL A 110 -10.17 -9.79 -16.76
N SER A 111 -11.47 -10.09 -16.67
CA SER A 111 -12.05 -11.26 -17.35
C SER A 111 -11.95 -11.17 -18.87
N THR A 112 -12.09 -9.97 -19.43
CA THR A 112 -11.91 -9.71 -20.86
C THR A 112 -10.45 -9.91 -21.28
N TYR A 113 -9.50 -9.46 -20.46
CA TYR A 113 -8.06 -9.65 -20.71
C TYR A 113 -7.65 -11.12 -20.63
N THR A 114 -8.16 -11.89 -19.66
CA THR A 114 -7.87 -13.32 -19.52
C THR A 114 -8.49 -14.16 -20.63
N ARG A 115 -9.63 -13.75 -21.20
CA ARG A 115 -10.27 -14.48 -22.31
C ARG A 115 -9.53 -14.28 -23.65
N GLY A 116 -8.78 -13.17 -23.80
CA GLY A 116 -8.06 -12.82 -25.02
C GLY A 116 -6.58 -13.19 -25.07
N ARG A 117 -6.00 -13.81 -24.02
CA ARG A 117 -4.60 -14.23 -24.01
C ARG A 117 -4.42 -15.60 -23.34
N PRO A 118 -4.33 -16.69 -24.13
CA PRO A 118 -3.81 -17.96 -23.64
C PRO A 118 -2.27 -17.86 -23.48
N GLY A 119 -1.73 -18.22 -22.32
CA GLY A 119 -0.28 -18.48 -22.15
C GLY A 119 0.59 -17.36 -21.57
N TRP A 120 0.49 -17.10 -20.26
CA TRP A 120 1.45 -16.24 -19.52
C TRP A 120 1.55 -16.57 -18.03
N GLU A 121 1.25 -17.81 -17.68
CA GLU A 121 1.17 -18.29 -16.30
C GLU A 121 2.55 -18.47 -15.62
N GLU A 122 3.61 -17.83 -16.14
CA GLU A 122 5.00 -18.21 -15.82
C GLU A 122 5.87 -17.12 -15.18
N LYS A 123 5.30 -16.10 -14.53
CA LYS A 123 6.08 -15.23 -13.62
C LYS A 123 5.32 -14.91 -12.34
N LEU A 124 5.19 -15.95 -11.51
CA LEU A 124 4.80 -15.86 -10.11
C LEU A 124 5.97 -16.35 -9.24
N VAL A 125 6.96 -15.48 -9.01
CA VAL A 125 7.80 -15.44 -7.81
C VAL A 125 8.12 -13.98 -7.52
#